data_AF-A0AAW4L180-F1
#
_entry.id   AF-A0AAW4L180-F1
#
_cell.length_a   1.000
_cell.length_b   1.000
_cell.length_c   1.000
_cell.angle_alpha   90.00
_cell.angle_beta   90.00
_cell.angle_gamma   90.00
#
_symmetry.space_group_name_H-M   'P 1'
#
loop_
_entity.id
_entity.type
_entity.pdbx_description
1 polymer ?
#
loop_
_entity_poly.entity_id
_entity_poly.type
_entity_poly.pdbx_seq_one_letter_code
_entity_poly.pdbx_strand_id
1 'polypeptide(L)'
;DFFLDSLDVLVVVNPNNPTGLSLSPQRLLDWHSRLAQRGGWLVVDEAFIDVTPDLSLASHADQVGLIVLRSFGKFFGLAGVRLGFVL
;
A
#
# COMPACT_ATOMS: atom_id res chain seq x y z
N ASP A 1 5.32 -15.36 -1.13
CA ASP A 1 3.97 -15.56 -1.71
C ASP A 1 3.31 -16.87 -1.27
N PHE A 2 4.00 -17.79 -0.59
CA PHE A 2 3.45 -19.10 -0.19
C PHE A 2 2.13 -19.04 0.59
N PHE A 3 2.02 -18.11 1.55
CA PHE A 3 0.80 -17.97 2.37
C PHE A 3 -0.28 -17.11 1.70
N LEU A 4 0.00 -16.47 0.57
CA LEU A 4 -0.89 -15.44 0.02
C LEU A 4 -2.30 -15.98 -0.24
N ASP A 5 -2.41 -17.27 -0.59
CA ASP A 5 -3.70 -17.89 -0.88
C ASP A 5 -4.53 -18.27 0.35
N SER A 6 -3.93 -18.23 1.54
CA SER A 6 -4.60 -18.48 2.81
C SER A 6 -4.84 -17.21 3.63
N LEU A 7 -4.50 -16.03 3.11
CA LEU A 7 -4.72 -14.76 3.80
C LEU A 7 -6.08 -14.17 3.44
N ASP A 8 -6.79 -13.69 4.45
CA ASP A 8 -7.95 -12.81 4.27
C ASP A 8 -7.51 -11.35 4.08
N VAL A 9 -6.40 -10.95 4.71
CA VAL A 9 -5.85 -9.59 4.62
C VAL A 9 -4.32 -9.66 4.53
N LEU A 10 -3.74 -8.90 3.61
CA LEU A 10 -2.30 -8.66 3.52
C LEU A 10 -2.01 -7.17 3.74
N VAL A 11 -1.10 -6.86 4.66
CA VAL A 11 -0.60 -5.49 4.87
C VAL A 11 0.84 -5.41 4.36
N VAL A 12 1.11 -4.43 3.50
CA VAL A 12 2.43 -4.18 2.92
C VAL A 12 2.81 -2.73 3.14
N VAL A 13 4.02 -2.47 3.63
CA VAL A 13 4.59 -1.11 3.68
C VAL A 13 5.44 -0.91 2.43
N ASN A 14 5.10 0.06 1.59
CA ASN A 14 5.78 0.29 0.31
C ASN A 14 5.92 1.81 0.04
N PRO A 15 7.14 2.38 0.09
CA PRO A 15 8.42 1.74 0.42
C PRO A 15 8.50 1.24 1.87
N ASN A 16 9.18 0.11 2.09
CA ASN A 16 9.23 -0.54 3.40
C ASN A 16 10.09 0.23 4.42
N ASN A 17 9.64 0.27 5.67
CA ASN A 17 10.42 0.72 6.84
C ASN A 17 10.90 -0.52 7.63
N PRO A 18 12.19 -0.68 7.98
CA PRO A 18 13.30 0.27 7.84
C PRO A 18 14.18 0.09 6.61
N THR A 19 13.89 -0.88 5.74
CA THR A 19 14.83 -1.27 4.68
C THR A 19 14.87 -0.33 3.49
N GLY A 20 13.85 0.50 3.28
CA GLY A 20 13.67 1.34 2.10
C GLY A 20 13.36 0.56 0.81
N LEU A 21 13.26 -0.77 0.89
CA LEU A 21 12.98 -1.61 -0.27
C LEU A 21 11.56 -1.36 -0.76
N SER A 22 11.39 -1.36 -2.09
CA SER A 22 10.09 -1.20 -2.73
C SER A 22 9.73 -2.40 -3.58
N LEU A 23 8.44 -2.69 -3.65
CA LEU A 23 7.84 -3.65 -4.57
C LEU A 23 7.25 -2.89 -5.76
N SER A 24 7.25 -3.53 -6.93
CA SER A 24 6.64 -2.94 -8.13
C SER A 24 5.11 -2.90 -8.00
N PRO A 25 4.44 -1.90 -8.61
CA PRO A 25 2.98 -1.85 -8.69
C PRO A 25 2.39 -3.15 -9.23
N GLN A 26 2.99 -3.70 -10.29
CA GLN A 26 2.54 -4.94 -10.91
C GLN A 26 2.48 -6.10 -9.90
N ARG A 27 3.50 -6.27 -9.07
CA ARG A 27 3.54 -7.36 -8.10
C ARG A 27 2.46 -7.20 -7.03
N LEU A 28 2.23 -5.97 -6.57
CA LEU A 28 1.19 -5.69 -5.58
C LEU A 28 -0.21 -5.90 -6.17
N LEU A 29 -0.44 -5.49 -7.41
CA LEU A 29 -1.70 -5.72 -8.12
C LEU A 29 -1.95 -7.21 -8.40
N ASP A 30 -0.91 -7.97 -8.74
CA ASP A 30 -1.00 -9.43 -8.88
C ASP A 30 -1.40 -10.09 -7.54
N TRP A 31 -0.87 -9.59 -6.42
CA TRP A 31 -1.25 -10.06 -5.10
C TRP A 31 -2.67 -9.67 -4.69
N HIS A 32 -3.05 -8.42 -4.94
CA HIS A 32 -4.40 -7.93 -4.73
C HIS A 32 -5.42 -8.78 -5.50
N SER A 33 -5.17 -9.06 -6.78
CA SER A 33 -6.06 -9.89 -7.60
C SER A 33 -6.30 -11.27 -6.98
N ARG A 34 -5.25 -11.92 -6.47
CA ARG A 34 -5.37 -13.23 -5.79
C ARG A 34 -6.17 -13.17 -4.50
N LEU A 35 -6.02 -12.10 -3.72
CA LEU A 35 -6.80 -11.86 -2.50
C LEU A 35 -8.27 -11.58 -2.84
N ALA A 36 -8.51 -10.66 -3.77
CA ALA A 36 -9.84 -10.18 -4.15
C ALA A 36 -10.73 -11.30 -4.72
N GLN A 37 -10.15 -12.28 -5.43
CA GLN A 37 -10.88 -13.47 -5.91
C GLN A 37 -11.59 -14.26 -4.80
N ARG A 38 -11.15 -14.12 -3.55
CA ARG A 38 -11.71 -14.79 -2.37
C ARG A 38 -12.35 -13.81 -1.39
N GLY A 39 -12.53 -12.54 -1.77
CA GLY A 39 -13.04 -11.48 -0.90
C GLY A 39 -12.01 -10.92 0.09
N GLY A 40 -10.73 -11.21 -0.12
CA GLY A 40 -9.62 -10.72 0.71
C GLY A 40 -9.18 -9.30 0.35
N TRP A 41 -8.35 -8.71 1.21
CA TRP A 41 -7.96 -7.30 1.15
C TRP A 41 -6.44 -7.15 1.06
N LEU A 42 -5.98 -6.23 0.21
CA LEU A 42 -4.62 -5.70 0.24
C LEU A 42 -4.65 -4.29 0.85
N VAL A 43 -3.88 -4.09 1.91
CA VAL A 43 -3.64 -2.78 2.52
C VAL A 43 -2.20 -2.38 2.24
N VAL A 44 -1.98 -1.27 1.54
CA VAL A 44 -0.65 -0.76 1.25
C VAL A 44 -0.41 0.53 2.01
N ASP A 45 0.58 0.53 2.91
CA ASP A 45 1.07 1.72 3.58
C ASP A 45 2.09 2.44 2.69
N GLU A 46 1.63 3.51 2.05
CA GLU A 46 2.38 4.41 1.19
C GLU A 46 2.80 5.69 1.94
N ALA A 47 3.05 5.56 3.24
CA ALA A 47 3.57 6.61 4.10
C ALA A 47 4.82 7.33 3.54
N PHE A 48 5.65 6.61 2.79
CA PHE A 48 6.93 7.09 2.25
C PHE A 48 6.95 7.23 0.72
N ILE A 49 5.82 7.05 0.03
CA ILE A 49 5.79 6.94 -1.45
C ILE A 49 6.06 8.29 -2.17
N ASP A 50 6.01 9.43 -1.47
CA ASP A 50 6.11 10.75 -2.13
C ASP A 50 7.44 10.98 -2.87
N VAL A 51 8.50 10.24 -2.53
CA VAL A 51 9.80 10.27 -3.24
C VAL A 51 9.86 9.36 -4.46
N THR A 52 8.93 8.42 -4.60
CA THR A 52 8.82 7.45 -5.70
C THR A 52 7.36 7.31 -6.13
N PRO A 53 6.72 8.39 -6.60
CA PRO A 53 5.28 8.42 -6.89
C PRO A 53 4.87 7.45 -8.02
N ASP A 54 5.80 7.08 -8.90
CA ASP A 54 5.64 6.09 -9.96
C ASP A 54 5.38 4.66 -9.44
N LEU A 55 5.71 4.39 -8.17
CA LEU A 55 5.45 3.11 -7.51
C LEU A 55 4.12 3.08 -6.75
N SER A 56 3.36 4.18 -6.74
CA SER A 56 2.09 4.29 -6.00
C SER A 56 0.96 3.51 -6.67
N LEU A 57 0.09 2.93 -5.85
CA LEU A 57 -1.17 2.31 -6.27
C LEU A 57 -2.37 3.27 -6.22
N ALA A 58 -2.18 4.55 -5.91
CA ALA A 58 -3.29 5.51 -5.74
C ALA A 58 -4.25 5.57 -6.94
N SER A 59 -3.76 5.36 -8.17
CA SER A 59 -4.59 5.33 -9.39
C SER A 59 -5.49 4.10 -9.52
N HIS A 60 -5.33 3.11 -8.64
CA HIS A 60 -6.08 1.84 -8.61
C HIS A 60 -6.96 1.74 -7.35
N ALA A 61 -7.02 2.77 -6.51
CA ALA A 61 -7.72 2.76 -5.24
C ALA A 61 -9.25 2.59 -5.37
N ASP A 62 -9.79 2.70 -6.59
CA ASP A 62 -11.18 2.38 -6.92
C ASP A 62 -11.48 0.87 -6.90
N GLN A 63 -10.45 0.02 -6.91
CA GLN A 63 -10.61 -1.43 -6.93
C GLN A 63 -11.05 -1.97 -5.57
N VAL A 64 -12.14 -2.75 -5.57
CA VAL A 64 -12.63 -3.43 -4.36
C VAL A 64 -11.54 -4.31 -3.76
N GLY A 65 -11.38 -4.22 -2.44
CA GLY A 65 -10.37 -5.00 -1.70
C GLY A 65 -8.96 -4.41 -1.76
N LEU A 66 -8.76 -3.21 -2.33
CA LEU A 66 -7.52 -2.45 -2.21
C LEU A 66 -7.72 -1.26 -1.27
N ILE A 67 -6.84 -1.08 -0.30
CA ILE A 67 -6.75 0.11 0.55
C ILE A 67 -5.35 0.70 0.39
N VAL A 68 -5.26 2.00 0.13
CA VAL A 68 -3.98 2.72 0.13
C VAL A 68 -3.94 3.75 1.27
N LEU A 69 -2.97 3.61 2.18
CA LEU A 69 -2.76 4.56 3.28
C LEU A 69 -1.70 5.60 2.89
N ARG A 70 -1.99 6.88 3.12
CA ARG A 70 -1.05 7.98 2.86
C ARG A 70 -0.82 8.80 4.12
N SER A 71 0.37 9.40 4.24
CA SER A 71 0.77 10.19 5.42
C SER A 71 1.25 11.57 4.98
N PHE A 72 0.62 12.63 5.51
CA PHE A 72 1.02 14.00 5.20
C PHE A 72 2.30 14.44 5.93
N GLY A 73 2.57 13.87 7.11
CA GLY A 73 3.56 14.44 8.02
C GLY A 73 5.03 14.21 7.69
N LYS A 74 5.38 13.24 6.82
CA LYS A 74 6.76 12.74 6.72
C LYS A 74 7.66 13.63 5.86
N PHE A 75 7.24 13.96 4.64
CA PHE A 75 8.05 14.79 3.74
C PHE A 75 7.81 16.29 3.88
N PHE A 76 6.67 16.69 4.44
CA PHE A 76 6.33 18.10 4.60
C PHE A 76 6.83 18.71 5.92
N GLY A 77 7.49 17.93 6.79
CA GLY A 77 7.94 18.41 8.11
C GLY A 77 6.78 18.70 9.08
N LEU A 78 5.58 18.19 8.79
CA LEU A 78 4.33 18.50 9.49
C LEU A 78 3.82 17.32 10.34
N ALA A 79 4.73 16.52 10.90
CA ALA A 79 4.39 15.36 11.71
C ALA A 79 3.43 15.69 12.88
N GLY A 80 3.51 16.91 13.42
CA GLY A 80 2.65 17.41 14.50
C GLY A 80 1.18 17.63 14.12
N VAL A 81 0.84 17.71 12.84
CA VAL A 81 -0.56 17.88 12.38
C VAL A 81 -1.37 16.59 12.53
N ARG A 82 -0.70 15.43 12.66
CA ARG A 82 -1.34 14.11 12.84
C ARG A 82 -2.36 13.76 11.75
N LEU A 83 -2.06 14.11 10.49
CA LEU A 83 -2.93 13.87 9.34
C LEU A 83 -2.44 12.71 8.46
N GLY A 84 -3.37 11.82 8.11
CA GLY A 84 -3.22 10.77 7.11
C GLY A 84 -4.51 10.60 6.31
N PHE A 85 -4.43 9.86 5.21
CA PHE A 85 -5.54 9.64 4.28
C PHE A 85 -5.67 8.15 3.97
N VAL A 86 -6.88 7.74 3.63
CA VAL A 86 -7.18 6.46 3.02
C VAL A 86 -7.78 6.72 1.64
N LEU A 87 -7.29 5.99 0.64
CA LEU A 87 -7.83 5.97 -0.72
C LEU A 87 -8.51 4.62 -0.94
#